data_AF-A0A972X871-F1
#
_entry.id   AF-A0A972X871-F1
#
_cell.length_a   1.000
_cell.length_b   1.000
_cell.length_c   1.000
_cell.angle_alpha   90.00
_cell.angle_beta   90.00
_cell.angle_gamma   90.00
#
_symmetry.space_group_name_H-M   'P 1'
#
loop_
_entity.id
_entity.type
_entity.pdbx_description
1 polymer ?
#
loop_
_entity_poly.entity_id
_entity_poly.type
_entity_poly.pdbx_seq_one_letter_code
_entity_poly.pdbx_strand_id
1 'polypeptide(L)'
;LQLSTEDFYRDFASRAVPADVHGILLRVAALDDTLAGKIKAWRTPQRRPSKAIKDLGDIARLIEAHSALVASLPPDVKQALQR
;
A
#
# COMPACT_ATOMS: atom_id res chain seq x y z
N LEU A 1 -10.10 -17.58 3.73
CA LEU A 1 -10.17 -16.13 4.04
C LEU A 1 -8.97 -15.77 4.91
N GLN A 2 -8.20 -14.73 4.58
CA GLN A 2 -7.11 -14.23 5.42
C GLN A 2 -7.56 -12.92 6.05
N LEU A 3 -7.48 -12.82 7.39
CA LEU A 3 -7.88 -11.65 8.15
C LEU A 3 -6.69 -11.20 9.01
N SER A 4 -6.43 -9.90 9.04
CA SER A 4 -5.47 -9.30 9.98
C SER A 4 -6.24 -8.72 11.16
N THR A 5 -5.68 -8.88 12.35
CA THR A 5 -6.20 -8.31 13.61
C THR A 5 -5.32 -7.17 14.12
N GLU A 6 -4.30 -6.75 13.35
CA GLU A 6 -3.40 -5.68 13.76
C GLU A 6 -4.11 -4.33 13.79
N ASP A 7 -3.87 -3.55 14.85
CA ASP A 7 -4.47 -2.22 15.03
C ASP A 7 -4.26 -1.28 13.85
N PHE A 8 -3.13 -1.43 13.16
CA PHE A 8 -2.81 -0.64 11.96
C PHE A 8 -3.90 -0.69 10.88
N TYR A 9 -4.59 -1.82 10.70
CA TYR A 9 -5.59 -1.99 9.66
C TYR A 9 -7.02 -1.70 10.15
N ARG A 10 -7.22 -1.43 11.45
CA ARG A 10 -8.52 -1.33 12.12
C ARG A 10 -9.46 -0.35 11.40
N ASP A 11 -8.95 0.80 11.00
CA ASP A 11 -9.77 1.88 10.43
C ASP A 11 -9.85 1.85 8.90
N PHE A 12 -9.18 0.91 8.23
CA PHE A 12 -9.19 0.87 6.76
C PHE A 12 -10.58 0.58 6.22
N ALA A 13 -11.34 -0.28 6.90
CA ALA A 13 -12.68 -0.67 6.49
C ALA A 13 -13.67 0.50 6.54
N SER A 14 -13.55 1.41 7.52
CA SER A 14 -14.44 2.57 7.62
C SER A 14 -14.16 3.63 6.55
N ARG A 15 -12.92 3.69 6.06
CA ARG A 15 -12.49 4.57 4.96
C ARG A 15 -12.58 3.93 3.57
N ALA A 16 -13.09 2.70 3.47
CA ALA A 16 -13.09 1.95 2.23
C ALA A 16 -13.98 2.60 1.14
N VAL A 17 -13.42 2.71 -0.05
CA VAL A 17 -14.04 3.33 -1.22
C VAL A 17 -14.61 2.27 -2.16
N PRO A 18 -15.73 2.56 -2.86
CA PRO A 18 -16.24 1.65 -3.88
C PRO A 18 -15.29 1.59 -5.09
N ALA A 19 -15.05 0.40 -5.62
CA ALA A 19 -14.30 0.17 -6.85
C ALA A 19 -14.91 -1.00 -7.62
N ASP A 20 -14.85 -0.93 -8.96
CA ASP A 20 -15.16 -2.08 -9.81
C ASP A 20 -13.98 -3.06 -9.79
N VAL A 21 -14.26 -4.30 -9.42
CA VAL A 21 -13.31 -5.40 -9.43
C VAL A 21 -13.93 -6.54 -10.25
N HIS A 22 -13.51 -6.64 -11.52
CA HIS A 22 -14.03 -7.63 -12.47
C HIS A 22 -15.57 -7.57 -12.63
N GLY A 23 -16.15 -6.36 -12.72
CA GLY A 23 -17.59 -6.16 -12.87
C GLY A 23 -18.39 -6.23 -11.57
N ILE A 24 -17.72 -6.35 -10.42
CA ILE A 24 -18.34 -6.39 -9.10
C ILE A 24 -17.95 -5.12 -8.34
N LEU A 25 -18.96 -4.36 -7.90
CA LEU A 25 -18.76 -3.21 -7.03
C LEU A 25 -18.37 -3.67 -5.63
N LEU A 26 -17.10 -3.50 -5.25
CA LEU A 26 -16.56 -3.88 -3.95
C LEU A 26 -16.02 -2.66 -3.20
N ARG A 27 -16.06 -2.71 -1.87
CA ARG A 27 -15.34 -1.72 -1.06
C ARG A 27 -13.89 -2.15 -0.89
N VAL A 28 -12.97 -1.31 -1.32
CA VAL A 28 -11.53 -1.52 -1.24
C VAL A 28 -10.88 -0.45 -0.39
N ALA A 29 -9.68 -0.71 0.12
CA ALA A 29 -8.94 0.29 0.88
C ALA A 29 -8.73 1.56 0.04
N ALA A 30 -8.82 2.72 0.69
CA ALA A 30 -8.49 3.99 0.04
C ALA A 30 -7.02 3.99 -0.45
N LEU A 31 -6.67 4.89 -1.37
CA LEU A 31 -5.31 4.98 -1.90
C LEU A 31 -4.28 5.22 -0.81
N ASP A 32 -4.55 6.13 0.12
CA ASP A 32 -3.66 6.44 1.25
C ASP A 32 -3.43 5.21 2.15
N ASP A 33 -4.51 4.50 2.47
CA ASP A 33 -4.45 3.26 3.27
C ASP A 33 -3.70 2.15 2.53
N THR A 34 -3.92 2.03 1.21
CA THR A 34 -3.22 1.06 0.37
C THR A 34 -1.73 1.34 0.35
N LEU A 35 -1.33 2.60 0.17
CA LEU A 35 0.06 3.03 0.22
C LEU A 35 0.69 2.77 1.59
N ALA A 36 0.00 3.16 2.68
CA ALA A 36 0.47 2.93 4.04
C ALA A 36 0.71 1.44 4.31
N GLY A 37 -0.21 0.57 3.86
CA GLY A 37 -0.06 -0.88 3.93
C GLY A 37 1.17 -1.41 3.18
N LYS A 38 1.46 -0.88 1.98
CA LYS A 38 2.65 -1.24 1.20
C LYS A 38 3.95 -0.79 1.87
N ILE A 39 3.97 0.43 2.42
CA ILE A 39 5.13 0.95 3.15
C ILE A 39 5.41 0.10 4.40
N LYS A 40 4.38 -0.20 5.20
CA LYS A 40 4.52 -1.09 6.36
C LYS A 40 5.05 -2.46 5.95
N ALA A 41 4.49 -3.02 4.89
CA ALA A 41 4.91 -4.30 4.32
C ALA A 41 6.39 -4.31 3.89
N TRP A 42 6.82 -3.28 3.16
CA TRP A 42 8.20 -3.13 2.70
C TRP A 42 9.19 -2.96 3.87
N ARG A 43 8.82 -2.20 4.90
CA ARG A 43 9.62 -2.00 6.12
C ARG A 43 9.68 -3.21 7.04
N THR A 44 8.83 -4.22 6.83
CA THR A 44 8.77 -5.38 7.72
C THR A 44 10.10 -6.14 7.65
N PRO A 45 10.83 -6.26 8.77
CA PRO A 45 12.09 -7.00 8.81
C PRO A 45 11.88 -8.48 8.42
N GLN A 46 12.94 -9.14 7.95
CA GLN A 46 12.93 -10.57 7.54
C GLN A 46 12.00 -10.94 6.36
N ARG A 47 11.51 -9.97 5.57
CA ARG A 47 10.87 -10.32 4.29
C ARG A 47 11.88 -10.96 3.33
N ARG A 48 11.43 -12.01 2.63
CA ARG A 48 12.16 -12.55 1.48
C ARG A 48 12.45 -11.42 0.46
N PRO A 49 13.65 -11.36 -0.15
CA PRO A 49 14.02 -10.26 -1.05
C PRO A 49 13.02 -9.99 -2.18
N SER A 50 12.50 -11.05 -2.81
CA SER A 50 11.50 -10.92 -3.89
C SER A 50 10.22 -10.23 -3.45
N LYS A 51 9.84 -10.34 -2.17
CA LYS A 51 8.64 -9.69 -1.64
C LYS A 51 8.90 -8.21 -1.38
N ALA A 52 10.08 -7.85 -0.87
CA ALA A 52 10.48 -6.45 -0.70
C ALA A 52 10.54 -5.70 -2.05
N ILE A 53 11.14 -6.32 -3.08
CA ILE A 53 11.16 -5.77 -4.45
C ILE A 53 9.74 -5.56 -4.96
N LYS A 54 8.87 -6.56 -4.78
CA LYS A 54 7.45 -6.46 -5.17
C LYS A 54 6.75 -5.29 -4.46
N ASP A 55 6.93 -5.13 -3.15
CA ASP A 55 6.27 -4.03 -2.43
C ASP A 55 6.79 -2.67 -2.90
N LEU A 56 8.10 -2.53 -3.14
CA LEU A 56 8.68 -1.29 -3.67
C LEU A 56 8.14 -0.96 -5.06
N GLY A 57 8.02 -1.97 -5.94
CA GLY A 57 7.38 -1.81 -7.25
C GLY A 57 5.89 -1.47 -7.15
N ASP A 58 5.16 -2.05 -6.20
CA ASP A 58 3.77 -1.69 -5.92
C ASP A 58 3.64 -0.23 -5.45
N ILE A 59 4.59 0.26 -4.64
CA ILE A 59 4.64 1.67 -4.20
C ILE A 59 4.92 2.60 -5.39
N ALA A 60 5.93 2.27 -6.21
CA ALA A 60 6.27 3.04 -7.42
C ALA A 60 5.06 3.17 -8.35
N ARG A 61 4.40 2.05 -8.65
CA ARG A 61 3.21 2.04 -9.52
C ARG A 61 2.06 2.88 -8.96
N LEU A 62 1.86 2.90 -7.64
CA LEU A 62 0.82 3.72 -7.02
C LEU A 62 1.08 5.22 -7.18
N ILE A 63 2.32 5.67 -6.94
CA ILE A 63 2.66 7.09 -7.04
C ILE A 63 2.75 7.58 -8.49
N GLU A 64 3.10 6.70 -9.44
CA GLU A 64 3.04 6.98 -10.87
C GLU A 64 1.60 7.20 -11.34
N ALA A 65 0.68 6.35 -10.87
CA ALA A 65 -0.75 6.49 -11.18
C ALA A 65 -1.42 7.64 -10.41
N HIS A 66 -0.91 7.99 -9.23
CA HIS A 66 -1.49 8.98 -8.33
C HIS A 66 -0.41 9.88 -7.71
N SER A 67 0.05 10.87 -8.47
CA SER A 67 1.18 11.74 -8.09
C SER A 67 1.00 12.50 -6.77
N ALA A 68 -0.24 12.77 -6.35
CA ALA A 68 -0.55 13.38 -5.06
C ALA A 68 0.01 12.59 -3.86
N LEU A 69 0.14 11.27 -4.01
CA LEU A 69 0.67 10.37 -2.97
C LEU A 69 2.17 10.58 -2.71
N VAL A 70 2.91 11.21 -3.61
CA VAL A 70 4.36 11.48 -3.41
C VAL A 70 4.60 12.34 -2.17
N ALA A 71 3.65 13.21 -1.83
CA ALA A 71 3.73 14.08 -0.65
C ALA A 71 3.70 13.28 0.67
N SER A 72 3.02 12.13 0.71
CA SER A 72 2.91 11.29 1.91
C SER A 72 4.02 10.26 2.06
N LEU A 73 4.91 10.14 1.07
CA LEU A 73 6.01 9.18 1.12
C LEU A 73 7.07 9.56 2.18
N PRO A 74 7.40 8.63 3.09
CA PRO A 74 8.51 8.81 4.01
C PRO A 74 9.88 8.88 3.33
N PRO A 75 10.91 9.52 3.94
CA PRO A 75 12.21 9.72 3.31
C PRO A 75 12.96 8.44 2.94
N ASP A 76 12.91 7.40 3.77
CA ASP A 76 13.51 6.09 3.52
C ASP A 76 12.91 5.39 2.30
N VAL A 77 11.59 5.53 2.09
CA VAL A 77 10.90 4.99 0.91
C VAL A 77 11.31 5.78 -0.33
N LYS A 78 11.36 7.12 -0.25
CA LYS A 78 11.84 7.97 -1.35
C LYS A 78 13.26 7.59 -1.77
N GLN A 79 14.15 7.38 -0.81
CA GLN A 79 15.53 6.96 -1.07
C GLN A 79 15.58 5.58 -1.71
N ALA A 80 14.74 4.63 -1.28
CA ALA A 80 14.69 3.29 -1.85
C ALA A 80 14.21 3.29 -3.31
N LEU A 81 13.32 4.20 -3.70
CA LEU A 81 12.81 4.33 -5.07
C LEU A 81 13.81 4.96 -6.06
N GLN A 82 14.88 5.60 -5.56
CA GLN A 82 15.91 6.24 -6.38
C GLN A 82 17.11 5.34 -6.69
N ARG A 83 17.15 4.13 -6.12
CA ARG A 83 18.22 3.15 -6.30
C ARG A 83 17.86 2.17 -7.41
#